data_AF-A0A353NRE5-F1
#
_entry.id   AF-A0A353NRE5-F1
#
_cell.length_a   1.000
_cell.length_b   1.000
_cell.length_c   1.000
_cell.angle_alpha   90.00
_cell.angle_beta   90.00
_cell.angle_gamma   90.00
#
_symmetry.space_group_name_H-M   'P 1'
#
loop_
_entity.id
_entity.type
_entity.pdbx_description
1 polymer ?
#
loop_
_entity_poly.entity_id
_entity_poly.type
_entity_poly.pdbx_seq_one_letter_code
_entity_poly.pdbx_strand_id
1 'polypeptide(L)'
;MKPFPALLHVIFRNYFGISVMKQKYLKEKKELWQPILAVIGIGIGFFFIFSFAMLFSTALYNAGKMLGEPGIVLVLSFLAVAFITFIFDIGTTISTFYFAKDNSLLAALPLKPLQVVAARFSVVMVNQYLGQLVSLLPPLIVFGIGEGL
;
A
#
# COMPACT_ATOMS: atom_id res chain seq x y z
N MET A 1 -1.49 -13.84 -27.04
CA MET A 1 -1.79 -12.85 -25.97
C MET A 1 -0.73 -11.77 -26.01
N LYS A 2 -1.08 -10.49 -25.83
CA LYS A 2 -0.05 -9.42 -25.77
C LYS A 2 0.88 -9.71 -24.57
N PRO A 3 2.22 -9.64 -24.71
CA PRO A 3 3.15 -10.08 -23.66
C PRO A 3 3.07 -9.25 -22.37
N PHE A 4 2.76 -7.95 -22.49
CA PHE A 4 2.72 -7.02 -21.37
C PHE A 4 1.64 -7.30 -20.30
N PRO A 5 0.34 -7.47 -20.62
CA PRO A 5 -0.67 -7.77 -19.60
C PRO A 5 -0.44 -9.11 -18.89
N ALA A 6 0.12 -10.11 -19.60
CA ALA A 6 0.51 -11.37 -19.01
C ALA A 6 1.66 -11.18 -17.99
N LEU A 7 2.68 -10.41 -18.37
CA LEU A 7 3.79 -10.05 -17.48
C LEU A 7 3.30 -9.30 -16.24
N LEU A 8 2.45 -8.29 -16.42
CA LEU A 8 1.86 -7.52 -15.34
C LEU A 8 1.11 -8.45 -14.38
N HIS A 9 0.22 -9.30 -14.87
CA HIS A 9 -0.50 -10.25 -14.03
C HIS A 9 0.43 -11.16 -13.23
N VAL A 10 1.49 -11.68 -13.86
CA VAL A 10 2.47 -12.56 -13.18
C VAL A 10 3.23 -11.81 -12.10
N ILE A 11 3.75 -10.61 -12.37
CA ILE A 11 4.50 -9.81 -11.39
C ILE A 11 3.59 -9.46 -10.20
N PHE A 12 2.35 -9.03 -10.43
CA PHE A 12 1.38 -8.76 -9.36
C PHE A 12 1.13 -10.01 -8.51
N ARG A 13 0.90 -11.16 -9.15
CA ARG A 13 0.61 -12.42 -8.44
C ARG A 13 1.81 -12.91 -7.63
N ASN A 14 3.02 -12.68 -8.12
CA ASN A 14 4.26 -13.00 -7.42
C ASN A 14 4.48 -12.05 -6.23
N TYR A 15 4.36 -10.74 -6.47
CA TYR A 15 4.57 -9.71 -5.46
C TYR A 15 3.63 -9.88 -4.24
N PHE A 16 2.34 -10.11 -4.49
CA PHE A 16 1.35 -10.34 -3.42
C PHE A 16 1.29 -11.79 -2.94
N GLY A 17 2.10 -12.71 -3.48
CA GLY A 17 2.13 -14.12 -3.04
C GLY A 17 0.83 -14.91 -3.24
N ILE A 18 -0.08 -14.43 -4.09
CA ILE A 18 -1.46 -14.96 -4.23
C ILE A 18 -1.46 -16.43 -4.65
N SER A 19 -0.51 -16.84 -5.50
CA SER A 19 -0.41 -18.22 -5.99
C SER A 19 -0.11 -19.21 -4.87
N VAL A 20 0.83 -18.86 -4.00
CA VAL A 20 1.27 -19.71 -2.89
C VAL A 20 0.17 -19.81 -1.83
N MET A 21 -0.44 -18.68 -1.48
CA MET A 21 -1.57 -18.65 -0.53
C MET A 21 -2.76 -19.49 -1.02
N LYS A 22 -3.12 -19.38 -2.30
CA LYS A 22 -4.21 -20.17 -2.89
C LYS A 22 -3.92 -21.67 -2.83
N GLN A 23 -2.70 -22.10 -3.14
CA GLN A 23 -2.35 -23.51 -3.10
C GLN A 23 -2.35 -24.05 -1.66
N LYS A 24 -1.67 -23.36 -0.75
CA LYS A 24 -1.48 -23.80 0.64
C LYS A 24 -2.79 -23.89 1.41
N TYR A 25 -3.63 -22.85 1.35
CA TYR A 25 -4.82 -22.74 2.17
C TYR A 25 -6.09 -23.29 1.51
N LEU A 26 -6.29 -23.07 0.20
CA LEU A 26 -7.54 -23.46 -0.46
C LEU A 26 -7.49 -24.87 -1.06
N LYS A 27 -6.34 -25.30 -1.61
CA LYS A 27 -6.21 -26.64 -2.19
C LYS A 27 -5.74 -27.68 -1.18
N GLU A 28 -4.61 -27.41 -0.51
CA GLU A 28 -4.00 -28.37 0.41
C GLU A 28 -4.62 -28.34 1.81
N LYS A 29 -5.37 -27.28 2.16
CA LYS A 29 -5.98 -27.03 3.49
C LYS A 29 -4.99 -27.23 4.65
N LYS A 30 -3.71 -26.94 4.42
CA LYS A 30 -2.66 -27.08 5.42
C LYS A 30 -2.50 -25.79 6.21
N GLU A 31 -2.26 -25.91 7.51
CA GLU A 31 -1.90 -24.81 8.41
C GLU A 31 -2.88 -23.63 8.40
N LEU A 32 -4.19 -23.90 8.35
CA LEU A 32 -5.26 -22.88 8.30
C LEU A 32 -5.28 -21.92 9.49
N TRP A 33 -4.59 -22.23 10.58
CA TRP A 33 -4.39 -21.32 11.71
C TRP A 33 -3.48 -20.13 11.36
N GLN A 34 -2.50 -20.30 10.46
CA GLN A 34 -1.59 -19.23 10.04
C GLN A 34 -2.30 -18.04 9.37
N PRO A 35 -3.20 -18.23 8.38
CA PRO A 35 -3.92 -17.11 7.77
C PRO A 35 -4.90 -16.46 8.74
N ILE A 36 -5.52 -17.22 9.66
CA ILE A 36 -6.37 -16.66 10.70
C ILE A 36 -5.56 -15.74 11.61
N LEU A 37 -4.41 -16.21 12.10
CA LEU A 37 -3.52 -15.41 12.94
C LEU A 37 -2.98 -14.19 12.19
N ALA A 38 -2.65 -14.34 10.90
CA ALA A 38 -2.21 -13.22 10.06
C ALA A 38 -3.31 -12.16 9.91
N VAL A 39 -4.56 -12.57 9.64
CA VAL A 39 -5.70 -11.65 9.54
C VAL A 39 -5.95 -10.93 10.87
N ILE A 40 -5.90 -11.65 12.00
CA ILE A 40 -6.04 -11.05 13.32
C ILE A 40 -4.90 -10.05 13.59
N GLY A 41 -3.65 -10.44 13.32
CA GLY A 41 -2.49 -9.57 13.54
C GLY A 41 -2.53 -8.30 12.67
N ILE A 42 -2.85 -8.46 11.38
CA ILE A 42 -3.03 -7.32 10.46
C ILE A 42 -4.21 -6.45 10.92
N GLY A 43 -5.33 -7.06 11.33
CA GLY A 43 -6.51 -6.34 11.81
C GLY A 43 -6.22 -5.52 13.07
N ILE A 44 -5.51 -6.08 14.04
CA ILE A 44 -5.07 -5.39 15.25
C ILE A 44 -4.12 -4.24 14.88
N GLY A 45 -3.09 -4.50 14.07
CA GLY A 45 -2.15 -3.47 13.64
C GLY A 45 -2.83 -2.33 12.89
N PHE A 46 -3.74 -2.66 11.97
CA PHE A 46 -4.55 -1.69 11.24
C PHE A 46 -5.41 -0.87 12.20
N PHE A 47 -6.10 -1.52 13.14
CA PHE A 47 -6.94 -0.84 14.13
C PHE A 47 -6.13 0.16 14.98
N PHE A 48 -4.94 -0.22 15.46
CA PHE A 48 -4.08 0.68 16.23
C PHE A 48 -3.60 1.88 15.40
N ILE A 49 -3.08 1.64 14.19
CA ILE A 49 -2.60 2.70 13.31
C ILE A 49 -3.74 3.64 12.93
N PHE A 50 -4.89 3.10 12.55
CA PHE A 50 -6.07 3.87 12.16
C PHE A 50 -6.60 4.71 13.32
N SER A 51 -6.71 4.12 14.53
CA SER A 51 -7.16 4.84 15.72
C SER A 51 -6.20 5.97 16.10
N PHE A 52 -4.90 5.73 16.03
CA PHE A 52 -3.90 6.77 16.30
C PHE A 52 -3.98 7.90 15.27
N ALA A 53 -4.14 7.57 13.99
CA ALA A 53 -4.33 8.56 12.93
C ALA A 53 -5.63 9.37 13.09
N MET A 54 -6.72 8.75 13.57
CA MET A 54 -7.96 9.46 13.91
C MET A 54 -7.75 10.45 15.06
N LEU A 55 -7.07 10.03 16.13
CA LEU A 55 -6.76 10.91 17.27
C LEU A 55 -5.90 12.10 16.84
N PHE A 56 -4.82 11.84 16.08
CA PHE A 56 -3.94 12.88 15.56
C PHE A 56 -4.69 13.87 14.66
N SER A 57 -5.49 13.35 13.73
CA SER A 57 -6.29 14.18 12.82
C SER A 57 -7.31 15.03 13.57
N THR A 58 -7.96 14.48 14.60
CA THR A 58 -8.92 15.22 15.44
C THR A 58 -8.25 16.36 16.20
N ALA A 59 -7.09 16.10 16.80
CA ALA A 59 -6.32 17.13 17.49
C ALA A 59 -5.92 18.27 16.53
N LEU A 60 -5.48 17.89 15.32
CA LEU A 60 -5.05 18.83 14.31
C LEU A 60 -6.21 19.67 13.74
N TYR A 61 -7.37 19.05 13.53
CA TYR A 61 -8.59 19.73 13.12
C TYR A 61 -9.07 20.73 14.18
N ASN A 62 -9.07 20.35 15.45
CA ASN A 62 -9.44 21.25 16.55
C ASN A 62 -8.47 22.43 16.66
N ALA A 63 -7.17 22.20 16.50
CA ALA A 63 -6.18 23.27 16.43
C ALA A 63 -6.43 24.21 15.24
N GLY A 64 -6.72 23.66 14.06
CA GLY A 64 -7.13 24.43 12.88
C GLY A 64 -8.37 25.28 13.12
N LYS A 65 -9.40 24.71 13.77
CA LYS A 65 -10.61 25.44 14.17
C LYS A 65 -10.30 26.63 15.09
N MET A 66 -9.39 26.47 16.05
CA MET A 66 -8.97 27.56 16.94
C MET A 66 -8.25 28.69 16.19
N LEU A 67 -7.58 28.38 15.08
CA LEU A 67 -6.90 29.34 14.22
C LEU A 67 -7.81 29.94 13.13
N GLY A 68 -9.07 29.51 13.05
CA GLY A 68 -10.01 29.92 12.00
C GLY A 68 -9.76 29.25 10.64
N GLU A 69 -8.89 28.23 10.58
CA GLU A 69 -8.56 27.49 9.35
C GLU A 69 -8.65 25.97 9.57
N PRO A 70 -9.86 25.38 9.60
CA PRO A 70 -10.05 23.94 9.79
C PRO A 70 -9.41 23.09 8.68
N GLY A 71 -9.19 23.65 7.48
CA GLY A 71 -8.56 22.98 6.34
C GLY A 71 -7.11 22.56 6.55
N ILE A 72 -6.44 23.13 7.55
CA ILE A 72 -5.04 22.84 7.86
C ILE A 72 -4.79 21.35 8.17
N VAL A 73 -5.81 20.64 8.69
CA VAL A 73 -5.72 19.18 8.93
C VAL A 73 -5.42 18.43 7.63
N LEU A 74 -6.07 18.80 6.53
CA LEU A 74 -5.87 18.14 5.25
C LEU A 74 -4.50 18.46 4.70
N VAL A 75 -4.10 19.74 4.69
CA VAL A 75 -2.80 20.16 4.15
C VAL A 75 -1.66 19.44 4.86
N LEU A 76 -1.65 19.48 6.19
CA LEU A 76 -0.58 18.88 6.98
C LEU A 76 -0.60 17.34 6.92
N SER A 77 -1.78 16.71 6.89
CA SER A 77 -1.87 15.26 6.71
C SER A 77 -1.39 14.81 5.34
N PHE A 78 -1.73 15.53 4.25
CA PHE A 78 -1.24 15.22 2.92
C PHE A 78 0.28 15.38 2.84
N LEU A 79 0.85 16.45 3.41
CA LEU A 79 2.29 16.64 3.48
C LEU A 79 2.98 15.52 4.27
N ALA A 80 2.43 15.15 5.43
CA ALA A 80 2.97 14.07 6.25
C ALA A 80 2.94 12.72 5.51
N VAL A 81 1.81 12.38 4.89
CA VAL A 81 1.67 11.13 4.12
C VAL A 81 2.60 11.13 2.90
N ALA A 82 2.75 12.25 2.19
CA ALA A 82 3.67 12.37 1.06
C ALA A 82 5.13 12.16 1.51
N PHE A 83 5.53 12.78 2.62
CA PHE A 83 6.88 12.65 3.16
C PHE A 83 7.19 11.22 3.62
N ILE A 84 6.26 10.60 4.36
CA ILE A 84 6.38 9.20 4.79
C ILE A 84 6.48 8.30 3.55
N THR A 85 5.58 8.48 2.59
CA THR A 85 5.58 7.66 1.36
C THR A 85 6.89 7.80 0.61
N PHE A 86 7.42 9.02 0.46
CA PHE A 86 8.70 9.27 -0.19
C PHE A 86 9.85 8.45 0.44
N ILE A 87 9.94 8.42 1.78
CA ILE A 87 10.98 7.66 2.48
C ILE A 87 10.82 6.15 2.23
N PHE A 88 9.60 5.62 2.38
CA PHE A 88 9.35 4.19 2.16
C PHE A 88 9.54 3.78 0.70
N ASP A 89 9.28 4.70 -0.24
CA ASP A 89 9.31 4.39 -1.66
C ASP A 89 10.71 4.14 -2.21
N ILE A 90 11.73 4.78 -1.61
CA ILE A 90 13.12 4.50 -1.93
C ILE A 90 13.43 3.02 -1.64
N GLY A 91 13.01 2.53 -0.47
CA GLY A 91 13.24 1.15 -0.05
C GLY A 91 12.48 0.14 -0.91
N THR A 92 11.19 0.39 -1.18
CA THR A 92 10.37 -0.50 -2.01
C THR A 92 10.86 -0.53 -3.46
N THR A 93 11.28 0.61 -4.01
CA THR A 93 11.83 0.71 -5.36
C THR A 93 13.14 -0.08 -5.48
N ILE A 94 14.09 0.11 -4.56
CA ILE A 94 15.35 -0.63 -4.57
C ILE A 94 15.08 -2.14 -4.45
N SER A 95 14.22 -2.54 -3.51
CA SER A 95 13.84 -3.94 -3.32
C SER A 95 13.22 -4.56 -4.58
N THR A 96 12.28 -3.84 -5.21
CA THR A 96 11.52 -4.35 -6.36
C THR A 96 12.33 -4.35 -7.65
N PHE A 97 13.23 -3.39 -7.86
CA PHE A 97 14.01 -3.27 -9.09
C PHE A 97 15.36 -4.00 -9.02
N TYR A 98 16.09 -3.88 -7.92
CA TYR A 98 17.47 -4.37 -7.82
C TYR A 98 17.58 -5.73 -7.13
N PHE A 99 16.85 -5.96 -6.04
CA PHE A 99 17.00 -7.17 -5.23
C PHE A 99 15.97 -8.27 -5.52
N ALA A 100 15.12 -8.09 -6.52
CA ALA A 100 14.13 -9.09 -6.90
C ALA A 100 14.78 -10.37 -7.44
N LYS A 101 14.44 -11.52 -6.84
CA LYS A 101 15.02 -12.85 -7.16
C LYS A 101 14.72 -13.32 -8.59
N ASP A 102 13.69 -12.76 -9.22
CA ASP A 102 13.28 -13.10 -10.58
C ASP A 102 13.99 -12.25 -11.66
N ASN A 103 14.96 -11.40 -11.29
CA ASN A 103 15.75 -10.59 -12.22
C ASN A 103 16.43 -11.42 -13.32
N SER A 104 17.13 -12.48 -12.93
CA SER A 104 17.83 -13.36 -13.88
C SER A 104 16.87 -14.08 -14.82
N LEU A 105 15.71 -14.50 -14.30
CA LEU A 105 14.67 -15.16 -15.07
C LEU A 105 14.03 -14.21 -16.10
N LEU A 106 13.66 -13.00 -15.68
CA LEU A 106 13.05 -12.01 -16.55
C LEU A 106 14.02 -11.53 -17.64
N ALA A 107 15.33 -11.47 -17.33
CA ALA A 107 16.37 -11.13 -18.30
C ALA A 107 16.58 -12.20 -19.38
N ALA A 108 16.31 -13.48 -19.07
CA ALA A 108 16.42 -14.58 -20.02
C ALA A 108 15.21 -14.68 -20.98
N LEU A 109 14.08 -14.04 -20.65
CA LEU A 109 12.89 -14.05 -21.50
C LEU A 109 13.03 -13.03 -22.65
N PRO A 110 12.45 -13.31 -23.83
CA PRO A 110 12.45 -12.38 -24.97
C PRO A 110 11.44 -11.24 -24.78
N LEU A 111 11.55 -10.52 -23.65
CA LEU A 111 10.71 -9.39 -23.27
C LEU A 111 11.45 -8.09 -23.58
N LYS A 112 10.70 -7.04 -23.95
CA LYS A 112 11.30 -5.70 -24.08
C LYS A 112 11.64 -5.18 -22.69
N PRO A 113 12.83 -4.59 -22.45
CA PRO A 113 13.21 -4.06 -21.13
C PRO A 113 12.18 -3.09 -20.55
N LEU A 114 11.61 -2.22 -21.40
CA LEU A 114 10.55 -1.28 -21.02
C LEU A 114 9.30 -1.97 -20.45
N GLN A 115 8.96 -3.17 -20.94
CA GLN A 115 7.80 -3.91 -20.43
C GLN A 115 8.05 -4.41 -19.00
N VAL A 116 9.27 -4.85 -18.69
CA VAL A 116 9.66 -5.30 -17.34
C VAL A 116 9.66 -4.12 -16.37
N VAL A 117 10.28 -3.00 -16.76
CA VAL A 117 10.32 -1.78 -15.95
C VAL A 117 8.91 -1.26 -15.68
N ALA A 118 8.08 -1.14 -16.71
CA ALA A 118 6.70 -0.65 -16.57
C ALA A 118 5.83 -1.57 -15.69
N ALA A 119 5.98 -2.88 -15.82
CA ALA A 119 5.23 -3.83 -15.01
C ALA A 119 5.63 -3.77 -13.52
N ARG A 120 6.92 -3.61 -13.21
CA ARG A 120 7.39 -3.41 -11.82
C ARG A 120 6.99 -2.05 -11.25
N PHE A 121 7.11 -1.01 -12.05
CA PHE A 121 6.67 0.33 -11.67
C PHE A 121 5.18 0.33 -11.31
N SER A 122 4.35 -0.40 -12.07
CA SER A 122 2.92 -0.53 -11.79
C SER A 122 2.64 -1.16 -10.42
N VAL A 123 3.44 -2.15 -10.00
CA VAL A 123 3.29 -2.77 -8.67
C VAL A 123 3.69 -1.80 -7.57
N VAL A 124 4.81 -1.10 -7.73
CA VAL A 124 5.27 -0.07 -6.80
C VAL A 124 4.21 1.03 -6.66
N MET A 125 3.67 1.53 -7.77
CA MET A 125 2.59 2.51 -7.80
C MET A 125 1.32 2.03 -7.10
N VAL A 126 0.86 0.81 -7.38
CA VAL A 126 -0.34 0.27 -6.71
C VAL A 126 -0.12 0.15 -5.20
N ASN A 127 1.06 -0.30 -4.76
CA ASN A 127 1.37 -0.37 -3.33
C ASN A 127 1.35 1.02 -2.68
N GLN A 128 1.99 2.01 -3.33
CA GLN A 128 1.99 3.39 -2.84
C GLN A 128 0.58 3.97 -2.73
N TYR A 129 -0.24 3.84 -3.77
CA TYR A 129 -1.61 4.38 -3.74
C TYR A 129 -2.49 3.69 -2.70
N LEU A 130 -2.35 2.38 -2.51
CA LEU A 130 -3.07 1.68 -1.44
C LEU A 130 -2.65 2.19 -0.05
N GLY A 131 -1.35 2.39 0.17
CA GLY A 131 -0.85 2.97 1.42
C GLY A 131 -1.38 4.38 1.66
N GLN A 132 -1.29 5.26 0.66
CA GLN A 132 -1.79 6.64 0.74
C GLN A 132 -3.30 6.69 1.00
N LEU A 133 -4.08 5.88 0.31
CA LEU A 133 -5.53 5.80 0.51
C LEU A 133 -5.86 5.47 1.97
N VAL A 134 -5.24 4.43 2.52
CA VAL A 134 -5.45 4.03 3.92
C VAL A 134 -5.02 5.13 4.89
N SER A 135 -3.85 5.74 4.66
CA SER A 135 -3.30 6.76 5.56
C SER A 135 -4.07 8.09 5.53
N LEU A 136 -4.70 8.43 4.40
CA LEU A 136 -5.48 9.67 4.25
C LEU A 136 -6.95 9.51 4.64
N LEU A 137 -7.46 8.29 4.83
CA LEU A 137 -8.84 8.08 5.27
C LEU A 137 -9.16 8.80 6.60
N PRO A 138 -8.36 8.66 7.69
CA PRO A 138 -8.64 9.34 8.95
C PRO A 138 -8.80 10.87 8.86
N PRO A 139 -7.86 11.63 8.28
CA PRO A 139 -8.00 13.08 8.19
C PRO A 139 -9.17 13.51 7.29
N LEU A 140 -9.47 12.75 6.22
CA LEU A 140 -10.65 13.00 5.39
C LEU A 140 -11.95 12.80 6.18
N ILE A 141 -12.04 11.73 6.98
CA ILE A 141 -13.20 11.45 7.83
C ILE A 141 -13.37 12.55 8.89
N VAL A 142 -12.29 12.92 9.58
CA VAL A 142 -12.34 13.96 10.63
C VAL A 142 -12.77 15.31 10.05
N PHE A 143 -12.19 15.70 8.92
CA PHE A 143 -12.57 16.94 8.24
C PHE A 143 -14.04 16.89 7.77
N GLY A 144 -14.46 15.79 7.15
CA GLY A 144 -15.84 15.60 6.68
C GLY A 144 -16.86 15.72 7.82
N ILE A 145 -16.66 14.97 8.91
CA ILE A 145 -17.52 15.05 10.10
C ILE A 145 -17.52 16.47 10.69
N GLY A 146 -16.36 17.12 10.72
CA GLY A 146 -16.20 18.45 11.29
C GLY A 146 -16.94 19.56 10.54
N GLU A 147 -17.02 19.44 9.21
CA GLU A 147 -17.72 20.37 8.31
C GLU A 147 -19.15 19.94 7.96
N GLY A 148 -19.59 18.76 8.42
CA GLY A 148 -20.96 18.25 8.22
C GLY A 148 -21.22 17.59 6.85
N LEU A 149 -20.18 17.01 6.25
CA LEU A 149 -20.23 16.25 4.99
C LEU A 149 -20.51 14.75 5.21
#